data_AF-A0A7V8VGH9-F1
#
_entry.id   AF-A0A7V8VGH9-F1
#
_cell.length_a   1.000
_cell.length_b   1.000
_cell.length_c   1.000
_cell.angle_alpha   90.00
_cell.angle_beta   90.00
_cell.angle_gamma   90.00
#
_symmetry.space_group_name_H-M   'P 1'
#
loop_
_entity.id
_entity.type
_entity.pdbx_description
1 polymer ?
#
loop_
_entity_poly.entity_id
_entity_poly.type
_entity_poly.pdbx_seq_one_letter_code
_entity_poly.pdbx_strand_id
1 'polypeptide(L)'
;MDEIRQEILLSGFDPLGEPVLRVMADGSVQVVFNFMPPSYVPDELGWGPFADFDQQLERAVGVPVLWDDREVFIIHQPKPDTVERLRAFIEGYRGK
;
A
#
# COMPACT_ATOMS: atom_id res chain seq x y z
N MET A 1 -13.72 -11.41 -11.62
CA MET A 1 -12.28 -11.21 -11.36
C MET A 1 -11.93 -9.92 -12.04
N ASP A 2 -11.64 -8.88 -11.27
CA ASP A 2 -11.18 -7.62 -11.85
C ASP A 2 -9.81 -7.83 -12.50
N GLU A 3 -9.68 -7.35 -13.73
CA GLU A 3 -8.49 -7.54 -14.54
C GLU A 3 -7.41 -6.53 -14.13
N ILE A 4 -6.22 -7.01 -13.83
CA ILE A 4 -5.08 -6.13 -13.56
C ILE A 4 -4.60 -5.55 -14.89
N ARG A 5 -4.66 -4.23 -15.01
CA ARG A 5 -4.19 -3.52 -16.21
C ARG A 5 -2.68 -3.28 -16.18
N GLN A 6 -2.14 -2.98 -15.00
CA GLN A 6 -0.72 -2.70 -14.82
C GLN A 6 -0.29 -3.07 -13.40
N GLU A 7 0.85 -3.74 -13.29
CA GLU A 7 1.56 -3.90 -12.01
C GLU A 7 2.80 -3.01 -11.98
N ILE A 8 3.06 -2.46 -10.80
CA ILE A 8 4.19 -1.57 -10.53
C ILE A 8 4.86 -2.09 -9.27
N LEU A 9 6.07 -2.61 -9.42
CA LEU A 9 6.90 -3.02 -8.29
C LEU A 9 7.35 -1.80 -7.50
N LEU A 10 7.24 -1.88 -6.18
CA LEU A 10 7.80 -0.90 -5.25
C LEU A 10 9.05 -1.49 -4.60
N SER A 11 9.83 -0.66 -3.91
CA SER A 11 11.02 -1.10 -3.19
C SER A 11 11.27 -0.30 -1.92
N GLY A 12 11.92 -0.91 -0.93
CA GLY A 12 12.35 -0.27 0.30
C GLY A 12 11.34 -0.34 1.45
N PHE A 13 10.20 -1.00 1.27
CA PHE A 13 9.21 -1.18 2.34
C PHE A 13 9.48 -2.45 3.13
N ASP A 14 9.76 -3.57 2.46
CA ASP A 14 10.10 -4.83 3.12
C ASP A 14 11.12 -5.62 2.29
N PRO A 15 12.37 -5.78 2.77
CA PRO A 15 13.42 -6.47 2.02
C PRO A 15 13.12 -7.95 1.74
N LEU A 16 12.19 -8.58 2.46
CA LEU A 16 11.78 -9.97 2.26
C LEU A 16 10.47 -10.10 1.48
N GLY A 17 9.82 -8.99 1.12
CA GLY A 17 8.47 -9.03 0.55
C GLY A 17 7.99 -7.68 0.05
N GLU A 18 8.69 -7.12 -0.95
CA GLU A 18 8.37 -5.79 -1.47
C GLU A 18 6.94 -5.69 -2.02
N PRO A 19 6.21 -4.60 -1.73
CA PRO A 19 4.84 -4.42 -2.18
C PRO A 19 4.74 -4.12 -3.67
N VAL A 20 3.52 -4.24 -4.19
CA VAL A 20 3.18 -3.89 -5.57
C VAL A 20 1.96 -2.98 -5.61
N LEU A 21 1.97 -2.02 -6.54
CA LEU A 21 0.75 -1.32 -6.92
C LEU A 21 0.12 -2.01 -8.12
N ARG A 22 -1.19 -2.22 -8.08
CA ARG A 22 -1.98 -2.71 -9.20
C ARG A 22 -2.93 -1.63 -9.65
N VAL A 23 -2.81 -1.21 -10.90
CA VAL A 23 -3.85 -0.41 -11.56
C VAL A 23 -4.83 -1.39 -12.18
N MET A 24 -6.08 -1.34 -11.75
CA MET A 24 -7.14 -2.23 -12.17
C MET A 24 -7.80 -1.70 -13.45
N ALA A 25 -8.45 -2.58 -14.21
CA ALA A 25 -9.17 -2.22 -15.43
C ALA A 25 -10.36 -1.28 -15.19
N ASP A 26 -10.96 -1.32 -14.00
CA ASP A 26 -12.05 -0.43 -13.57
C ASP A 26 -11.56 0.98 -13.17
N GLY A 27 -10.25 1.20 -13.15
CA GLY A 27 -9.62 2.46 -12.77
C GLY A 27 -9.31 2.58 -11.28
N SER A 28 -9.64 1.58 -10.47
CA SER A 28 -9.17 1.52 -9.09
C SER A 28 -7.67 1.23 -9.00
N VAL A 29 -7.07 1.58 -7.87
CA VAL A 29 -5.66 1.24 -7.55
C VAL A 29 -5.64 0.40 -6.29
N GLN A 30 -4.93 -0.72 -6.34
CA GLN A 30 -4.65 -1.56 -5.17
C GLN A 30 -3.19 -1.42 -4.76
N VAL A 31 -2.94 -1.40 -3.46
CA VAL A 31 -1.62 -1.57 -2.86
C VAL A 31 -1.63 -2.95 -2.21
N VAL A 32 -0.74 -3.83 -2.66
CA VAL A 32 -0.66 -5.21 -2.19
C VAL A 32 0.69 -5.43 -1.54
N PHE A 33 0.68 -5.79 -0.27
CA PHE A 33 1.87 -6.14 0.50
C PHE A 33 2.07 -7.66 0.52
N ASN A 34 3.31 -8.12 0.72
CA ASN A 34 3.55 -9.54 1.01
C ASN A 34 3.45 -9.84 2.51
N PHE A 35 3.82 -8.87 3.35
CA PHE A 35 3.73 -8.95 4.80
C PHE A 35 3.20 -7.65 5.37
N MET A 36 2.20 -7.76 6.25
CA MET A 36 1.68 -6.64 7.01
C MET A 36 1.47 -7.06 8.49
N PRO A 37 2.20 -6.45 9.45
CA PRO A 37 3.32 -5.52 9.28
C PRO A 37 4.51 -6.08 8.47
N PRO A 38 5.46 -5.23 8.04
CA PRO A 38 6.69 -5.67 7.36
C PRO A 38 7.49 -6.68 8.19
N SER A 39 8.22 -7.56 7.49
CA SER A 39 8.98 -8.67 8.08
C SER A 39 10.07 -8.25 9.09
N TYR A 40 10.52 -6.99 9.06
CA TYR A 40 11.49 -6.47 10.02
C TYR A 40 10.86 -6.08 11.36
N VAL A 41 9.53 -6.00 11.44
CA VAL A 41 8.81 -5.62 12.67
C VAL A 41 8.72 -6.86 13.56
N PRO A 42 9.23 -6.81 14.80
CA PRO A 42 9.08 -7.91 15.75
C PRO A 42 7.61 -8.24 16.06
N ASP A 43 7.24 -9.52 16.06
CA ASP A 43 5.87 -10.00 16.31
C ASP A 43 5.27 -9.47 17.63
N GLU A 44 6.10 -9.26 18.65
CA GLU A 44 5.69 -8.74 19.97
C GLU A 44 5.14 -7.31 19.93
N LEU A 45 5.45 -6.54 18.89
CA LEU A 45 4.88 -5.20 18.66
C LEU A 45 3.48 -5.26 18.02
N GLY A 46 3.07 -6.44 17.53
CA GLY A 46 1.84 -6.62 16.78
C GLY A 46 1.74 -5.62 15.64
N TRP A 47 0.58 -4.98 15.49
CA TRP A 47 0.35 -4.00 14.43
C TRP A 47 1.10 -2.68 14.62
N GLY A 48 1.47 -2.31 15.85
CA GLY A 48 2.24 -1.10 16.16
C GLY A 48 1.86 0.14 15.30
N PRO A 49 2.83 0.78 14.61
CA PRO A 49 2.58 1.94 13.76
C PRO A 49 1.87 1.60 12.44
N PHE A 50 1.50 0.35 12.18
CA PHE A 50 0.77 -0.08 10.98
C PHE A 50 -0.73 -0.31 11.27
N ALA A 51 -1.19 -0.08 12.51
CA ALA A 51 -2.58 -0.27 12.91
C ALA A 51 -3.57 0.72 12.25
N ASP A 52 -3.07 1.87 11.77
CA ASP A 52 -3.82 2.91 11.04
C ASP A 52 -3.22 3.14 9.64
N PHE A 53 -2.65 2.09 9.03
CA PHE A 53 -1.89 2.26 7.79
C PHE A 53 -2.75 2.70 6.61
N ASP A 54 -4.02 2.30 6.57
CA ASP A 54 -5.03 2.86 5.67
C ASP A 54 -5.10 4.39 5.79
N GLN A 55 -5.22 4.92 7.01
CA GLN A 55 -5.26 6.36 7.27
C GLN A 55 -3.92 7.06 6.95
N GLN A 56 -2.80 6.36 7.07
CA GLN A 56 -1.51 6.89 6.62
C GLN A 56 -1.45 7.01 5.10
N LEU A 57 -1.92 5.99 4.36
CA LEU A 57 -2.05 6.03 2.92
C LEU A 57 -3.03 7.13 2.48
N GLU A 58 -4.21 7.24 3.12
CA GLU A 58 -5.20 8.29 2.85
C GLU A 58 -4.59 9.68 2.96
N ARG A 59 -3.83 9.94 4.03
CA ARG A 59 -3.12 11.21 4.23
C ARG A 59 -2.09 11.48 3.13
N ALA A 60 -1.39 10.45 2.66
CA ALA A 60 -0.40 10.58 1.60
C ALA A 60 -1.03 10.91 0.24
N VAL A 61 -2.15 10.25 -0.12
CA VAL A 61 -2.77 10.40 -1.45
C VAL A 61 -3.89 11.44 -1.49
N GLY A 62 -4.48 11.78 -0.35
CA GLY A 62 -5.57 12.74 -0.21
C GLY A 62 -6.89 12.26 -0.82
N VAL A 63 -7.12 10.93 -0.85
CA VAL A 63 -8.37 10.27 -1.23
C VAL A 63 -8.60 9.09 -0.29
N PRO A 64 -9.86 8.61 -0.12
CA PRO A 64 -10.15 7.48 0.74
C PRO A 64 -9.42 6.20 0.31
N VAL A 65 -8.98 5.41 1.29
CA VAL A 65 -8.32 4.13 1.13
C VAL A 65 -9.11 3.12 1.95
N LEU A 66 -9.61 2.10 1.28
CA LEU A 66 -10.27 0.96 1.91
C LEU A 66 -9.21 -0.06 2.31
N TRP A 67 -9.21 -0.47 3.58
CA TRP A 67 -8.48 -1.65 4.02
C TRP A 67 -9.35 -2.89 3.77
N ASP A 68 -9.09 -3.59 2.67
CA ASP A 68 -9.95 -4.69 2.18
C ASP A 68 -9.59 -6.03 2.85
N ASP A 69 -8.29 -6.31 2.95
CA ASP A 69 -7.75 -7.48 3.63
C ASP A 69 -6.42 -7.12 4.31
N ARG A 70 -5.89 -8.01 5.14
CA ARG A 70 -4.68 -7.79 5.95
C ARG A 70 -3.53 -7.13 5.16
N GLU A 71 -3.27 -7.59 3.93
CA GLU A 71 -2.22 -7.06 3.06
C GLU A 71 -2.72 -6.25 1.86
N VAL A 72 -4.03 -5.97 1.75
CA VAL A 72 -4.63 -5.36 0.56
C VAL A 72 -5.37 -4.06 0.91
N PHE A 73 -4.95 -2.98 0.26
CA PHE A 73 -5.56 -1.66 0.37
C PHE A 73 -6.06 -1.20 -1.00
N ILE A 74 -7.26 -0.61 -1.06
CA ILE A 74 -7.93 -0.27 -2.32
C ILE A 74 -8.31 1.21 -2.35
N ILE A 75 -8.05 1.86 -3.48
CA ILE A 75 -8.49 3.21 -3.80
C ILE A 75 -9.42 3.14 -4.99
N HIS A 76 -10.73 3.24 -4.74
CA HIS A 76 -11.74 3.14 -5.80
C HIS A 76 -11.76 4.35 -6.75
N GLN A 77 -11.42 5.54 -6.24
CA GLN A 77 -11.48 6.79 -7.00
C GLN A 77 -10.13 7.54 -6.89
N PRO A 78 -9.07 7.02 -7.52
CA PRO A 78 -7.76 7.65 -7.45
C PRO A 78 -7.76 8.98 -8.18
N LYS A 79 -7.01 9.95 -7.64
CA LYS A 79 -6.57 11.14 -8.37
C LYS A 79 -5.47 10.77 -9.38
N PRO A 80 -5.24 11.58 -10.43
CA PRO A 80 -4.23 11.30 -11.45
C PRO A 80 -2.81 11.06 -10.90
N ASP A 81 -2.46 11.67 -9.77
CA ASP A 81 -1.15 11.56 -9.11
C ASP A 81 -1.10 10.50 -7.98
N THR A 82 -2.16 9.72 -7.78
CA THR A 82 -2.26 8.74 -6.69
C THR A 82 -1.13 7.72 -6.73
N VAL A 83 -0.82 7.17 -7.91
CA VAL A 83 0.24 6.15 -8.07
C VAL A 83 1.61 6.73 -7.70
N GLU A 84 1.92 7.95 -8.13
CA GLU A 84 3.19 8.61 -7.83
C GLU A 84 3.31 8.91 -6.33
N ARG A 85 2.23 9.36 -5.69
CA ARG A 85 2.18 9.62 -4.25
C ARG A 85 2.31 8.35 -3.42
N LEU A 86 1.62 7.27 -3.80
CA LEU A 86 1.74 5.98 -3.14
C LEU A 86 3.16 5.47 -3.22
N ARG A 87 3.76 5.52 -4.41
CA ARG A 87 5.16 5.14 -4.61
C ARG A 87 6.08 5.95 -3.69
N ALA A 88 5.99 7.28 -3.74
CA ALA A 88 6.83 8.16 -2.93
C ALA A 88 6.68 7.91 -1.42
N PHE A 89 5.44 7.65 -0.96
CA PHE A 89 5.17 7.34 0.43
C PHE A 89 5.75 5.99 0.85
N ILE A 90 5.47 4.92 0.10
CA ILE A 90 5.85 3.55 0.45
C ILE A 90 7.36 3.36 0.32
N GLU A 91 7.97 3.79 -0.79
CA GLU A 91 9.43 3.68 -0.98
C GLU A 91 10.22 4.60 -0.04
N GLY A 92 9.58 5.67 0.43
CA GLY A 92 10.11 6.58 1.45
C GLY A 92 9.86 6.10 2.89
N TYR A 93 9.12 5.01 3.10
CA TYR A 93 8.68 4.53 4.41
C TYR A 93 9.85 3.87 5.16
N ARG A 94 10.75 4.68 5.69
CA ARG A 94 11.72 4.22 6.69
C ARG A 94 10.98 4.10 8.00
N GLY A 95 10.78 2.88 8.50
CA GLY A 95 10.25 2.63 9.84
C GLY A 95 10.94 3.55 10.84
N LYS A 96 10.22 4.59 11.27
CA LYS A 96 10.75 5.61 12.18
C LYS A 96 10.69 5.13 13.61
#